data_AF-A0A5P1E7P5-F1
#
_entry.id   AF-A0A5P1E7P5-F1
#
_cell.length_a   1.000
_cell.length_b   1.000
_cell.length_c   1.000
_cell.angle_alpha   90.00
_cell.angle_beta   90.00
_cell.angle_gamma   90.00
#
_symmetry.space_group_name_H-M   'P 1'
#
loop_
_entity.id
_entity.type
_entity.pdbx_description
1 polymer ?
#
loop_
_entity_poly.entity_id
_entity_poly.type
_entity_poly.pdbx_seq_one_letter_code
_entity_poly.pdbx_strand_id
1 'polypeptide(L)'
;MLEQAAMQASYNVSWLPRLKKKVADRARAFSISERKAIIWSLQKQRRHARAKLAAREITPEEFNLGDATFDTRIRVEKEAIQALQQEASVAVVAPDVQLRKKAEEKVLAKHEKDVSETEAYLLSFSLF
;
A
#
# COMPACT_ATOMS: atom_id res chain seq x y z
N MET A 1 -22.82 28.97 15.60
CA MET A 1 -22.38 27.70 16.23
C MET A 1 -22.33 26.52 15.24
N LEU A 2 -23.27 26.38 14.29
CA LEU A 2 -23.25 25.30 13.29
C LEU A 2 -22.05 25.35 12.32
N GLU A 3 -21.60 26.53 11.91
CA GLU A 3 -20.44 26.67 11.00
C GLU A 3 -19.10 26.28 11.64
N GLN A 4 -18.89 26.57 12.92
CA GLN A 4 -17.67 26.14 13.63
C GLN A 4 -17.62 24.61 13.80
N ALA A 5 -18.76 23.98 14.09
CA ALA A 5 -18.86 22.52 14.18
C ALA A 5 -18.65 21.86 12.80
N ALA A 6 -19.20 22.43 11.72
CA ALA A 6 -18.97 21.95 10.35
C ALA A 6 -17.51 22.15 9.89
N MET A 7 -16.87 23.24 10.29
CA MET A 7 -15.47 23.52 10.00
C MET A 7 -14.54 22.57 10.77
N GLN A 8 -14.76 22.33 12.07
CA GLN A 8 -14.02 21.32 12.83
C GLN A 8 -14.27 19.88 12.34
N ALA A 9 -15.50 19.55 11.91
CA ALA A 9 -15.79 18.27 11.28
C ALA A 9 -15.05 18.12 9.93
N SER A 10 -15.03 19.17 9.10
CA SER A 10 -14.27 19.21 7.83
C SER A 10 -12.76 19.03 8.04
N TYR A 11 -12.20 19.70 9.05
CA TYR A 11 -10.80 19.51 9.44
C TYR A 11 -10.54 18.07 9.93
N ASN A 12 -11.36 17.53 10.84
CA ASN A 12 -11.19 16.18 11.37
C ASN A 12 -11.29 15.08 10.30
N VAL A 13 -12.17 15.22 9.30
CA VAL A 13 -12.34 14.28 8.19
C VAL A 13 -11.13 14.27 7.25
N SER A 14 -10.38 15.37 7.16
CA SER A 14 -9.23 15.55 6.25
C SER A 14 -7.89 14.99 6.79
N TRP A 15 -7.68 15.00 8.11
CA TRP A 15 -6.39 14.63 8.72
C TRP A 15 -6.33 13.18 9.21
N LEU A 16 -7.44 12.63 9.69
CA LEU A 16 -7.52 11.25 10.19
C LEU A 16 -7.05 10.20 9.16
N PRO A 17 -7.48 10.24 7.88
CA PRO A 17 -7.01 9.29 6.88
C PRO A 17 -5.51 9.38 6.61
N ARG A 18 -4.93 10.59 6.61
CA ARG A 18 -3.50 10.82 6.38
C ARG A 18 -2.64 10.29 7.52
N LEU A 19 -3.09 10.46 8.76
CA LEU A 19 -2.40 9.92 9.94
C LEU A 19 -2.45 8.39 9.96
N LYS A 20 -3.62 7.79 9.68
CA LYS A 20 -3.75 6.33 9.57
C LYS A 20 -2.82 5.75 8.50
N LYS A 21 -2.73 6.41 7.34
CA LYS A 21 -1.79 6.03 6.27
C LYS A 21 -0.33 6.07 6.73
N LYS A 22 0.12 7.17 7.37
CA LYS A 22 1.48 7.28 7.89
C LYS A 22 1.83 6.18 8.91
N VAL A 23 0.89 5.83 9.79
CA VAL A 23 1.07 4.75 10.77
C VAL A 23 1.19 3.40 10.05
N ALA A 24 0.33 3.12 9.09
CA ALA A 24 0.38 1.89 8.29
C ALA A 24 1.68 1.77 7.49
N ASP A 25 2.12 2.86 6.84
CA ASP A 25 3.38 2.91 6.10
C ASP A 25 4.59 2.65 7.01
N ARG A 26 4.58 3.20 8.23
CA ARG A 26 5.63 2.98 9.22
C ARG A 26 5.66 1.54 9.73
N ALA A 27 4.50 0.96 10.04
CA ALA A 27 4.38 -0.44 10.45
C ALA A 27 4.93 -1.37 9.36
N ARG A 28 4.57 -1.12 8.10
CA ARG A 28 5.08 -1.87 6.94
C ARG A 28 6.60 -1.74 6.78
N ALA A 29 7.15 -0.53 6.89
CA ALA A 29 8.58 -0.30 6.80
C ALA A 29 9.36 -1.07 7.89
N PHE A 30 8.79 -1.13 9.10
CA PHE A 30 9.33 -1.94 10.19
C PHE A 30 9.31 -3.43 9.85
N SER A 31 8.16 -3.97 9.41
CA SER A 31 8.05 -5.39 9.01
C SER A 31 9.01 -5.77 7.87
N ILE A 32 9.20 -4.91 6.87
CA ILE A 32 10.20 -5.14 5.81
C ILE A 32 11.62 -5.22 6.40
N SER A 33 11.93 -4.35 7.37
CA SER A 33 13.24 -4.31 8.01
C SER A 33 13.50 -5.57 8.83
N GLU A 34 12.52 -6.06 9.59
CA GLU A 34 12.60 -7.32 10.32
C GLU A 34 12.87 -8.51 9.38
N ARG A 35 12.11 -8.62 8.28
CA ARG A 35 12.31 -9.68 7.30
C ARG A 35 13.69 -9.63 6.64
N LYS A 36 14.20 -8.43 6.33
CA LYS A 36 15.58 -8.26 5.85
C LYS A 36 16.62 -8.73 6.87
N ALA A 37 16.39 -8.46 8.16
CA ALA A 37 17.27 -8.95 9.23
C ALA A 37 17.25 -10.48 9.33
N ILE A 38 16.08 -11.12 9.15
CA ILE A 38 15.96 -12.58 9.09
C ILE A 38 16.76 -13.14 7.91
N ILE A 39 16.60 -12.60 6.70
CA ILE A 39 17.36 -13.01 5.51
C ILE A 39 18.86 -12.91 5.78
N TRP A 40 19.31 -11.80 6.35
CA TRP A 40 20.72 -11.61 6.70
C TRP A 40 21.23 -12.66 7.70
N SER A 41 20.44 -12.99 8.72
CA SER A 41 20.76 -14.04 9.68
C SER A 41 20.88 -15.41 9.02
N LEU A 42 19.92 -15.76 8.15
CA LEU A 42 19.94 -17.03 7.39
C LEU A 42 21.18 -17.11 6.49
N GLN A 43 21.55 -16.02 5.82
CA GLN A 43 22.75 -15.95 5.00
C GLN A 43 24.03 -16.12 5.84
N LYS A 44 24.08 -15.55 7.04
CA LYS A 44 25.19 -15.77 7.99
C LYS A 44 25.27 -17.24 8.41
N GLN A 45 24.15 -17.87 8.75
CA GLN A 45 24.10 -19.29 9.11
C GLN A 45 24.56 -20.18 7.95
N ARG A 46 24.11 -19.91 6.72
CA ARG A 46 24.57 -20.61 5.51
C ARG A 46 26.08 -20.47 5.31
N ARG A 47 26.64 -19.27 5.51
CA ARG A 47 28.10 -19.05 5.45
C ARG A 47 28.84 -19.87 6.50
N HIS A 48 28.30 -19.96 7.70
CA HIS A 48 28.87 -20.79 8.76
C HIS A 48 28.81 -22.29 8.43
N ALA A 49 27.69 -22.77 7.89
CA ALA A 49 27.57 -24.16 7.41
C ALA A 49 28.59 -24.47 6.31
N ARG A 50 28.85 -23.53 5.38
CA ARG A 50 29.92 -23.69 4.37
C ARG A 50 31.31 -23.81 5.00
N ALA A 51 31.59 -23.03 6.06
CA ALA A 51 32.86 -23.13 6.78
C ALA A 51 33.01 -24.51 7.45
N LYS A 52 31.94 -25.04 8.05
CA LYS A 52 31.92 -26.39 8.62
C LYS A 52 32.16 -27.47 7.57
N LEU A 53 31.55 -27.34 6.39
CA LEU A 53 31.79 -28.26 5.27
C LEU A 53 33.26 -28.22 4.84
N ALA A 54 33.84 -27.02 4.74
CA ALA A 54 35.27 -26.86 4.40
C ALA A 54 36.21 -27.47 5.46
N ALA A 55 35.83 -27.36 6.74
CA ALA A 55 36.52 -28.02 7.86
C ALA A 55 36.26 -29.53 7.95
N ARG A 56 35.44 -30.10 7.04
CA ARG A 56 34.99 -31.50 7.05
C ARG A 56 34.24 -31.90 8.33
N GLU A 57 33.68 -30.93 9.05
CA GLU A 57 32.87 -31.17 10.26
C GLU A 57 31.47 -31.69 9.93
N ILE A 58 30.99 -31.44 8.71
CA ILE A 58 29.71 -31.94 8.19
C ILE A 58 29.93 -32.55 6.82
N THR A 59 29.06 -33.48 6.43
CA THR A 59 29.12 -34.11 5.11
C THR A 59 28.54 -33.21 4.01
N PRO A 60 28.91 -33.42 2.74
CA PRO A 60 28.26 -32.73 1.61
C PRO A 60 26.74 -32.91 1.59
N GLU A 61 26.25 -34.10 1.95
CA GLU A 61 24.81 -34.41 1.98
C GLU A 61 24.09 -33.62 3.07
N GLU A 62 24.65 -33.55 4.27
CA GLU A 62 24.13 -32.73 5.38
C GLU A 62 24.11 -31.24 5.02
N PHE A 63 25.19 -30.77 4.38
CA PHE A 63 25.26 -29.40 3.90
C PHE A 63 24.17 -29.12 2.86
N ASN A 64 24.04 -29.96 1.83
CA ASN A 64 23.09 -29.76 0.73
C ASN A 64 21.63 -29.73 1.23
N LEU A 65 21.28 -30.59 2.19
CA LEU A 65 19.96 -30.59 2.82
C LEU A 65 19.69 -29.28 3.57
N GLY A 66 20.66 -28.83 4.37
CA GLY A 66 20.58 -27.56 5.07
C GLY A 66 20.52 -26.37 4.10
N ASP A 67 21.28 -26.42 3.02
CA ASP A 67 21.38 -25.39 1.98
C ASP A 67 20.05 -25.18 1.27
N ALA A 68 19.38 -26.26 0.86
CA ALA A 68 18.04 -26.22 0.29
C ALA A 68 17.01 -25.61 1.27
N THR A 69 17.14 -25.92 2.56
CA THR A 69 16.29 -25.33 3.62
C THR A 69 16.55 -23.83 3.78
N PHE A 70 17.81 -23.39 3.73
CA PHE A 70 18.13 -21.96 3.74
C PHE A 70 17.57 -21.25 2.51
N ASP A 71 17.71 -21.83 1.32
CA ASP A 71 17.23 -21.22 0.08
C ASP A 71 15.71 -21.06 0.05
N THR A 72 14.97 -22.09 0.48
CA THR A 72 13.50 -22.00 0.59
C THR A 72 13.07 -20.91 1.56
N ARG A 73 13.67 -20.81 2.75
CA ARG A 73 13.33 -19.77 3.73
C ARG A 73 13.68 -18.37 3.25
N ILE A 74 14.85 -18.19 2.65
CA ILE A 74 15.26 -16.90 2.06
C ILE A 74 14.29 -16.49 0.94
N ARG A 75 13.85 -17.44 0.11
CA ARG A 75 12.86 -17.18 -0.95
C ARG A 75 11.53 -16.72 -0.37
N VAL A 76 10.99 -17.44 0.63
CA VAL A 76 9.73 -17.07 1.30
C VAL A 76 9.80 -15.66 1.89
N GLU A 77 10.88 -15.30 2.58
CA GLU A 77 11.02 -13.97 3.14
C GLU A 77 11.13 -12.86 2.07
N LYS A 78 11.79 -13.15 0.94
CA LYS A 78 11.84 -12.22 -0.21
C LYS A 78 10.46 -12.02 -0.84
N GLU A 79 9.71 -13.09 -1.05
CA GLU A 79 8.34 -13.04 -1.57
C GLU A 79 7.43 -12.24 -0.64
N ALA A 80 7.57 -12.41 0.67
CA ALA A 80 6.81 -11.64 1.65
C ALA A 80 7.16 -10.13 1.62
N ILE A 81 8.45 -9.77 1.45
CA ILE A 81 8.85 -8.37 1.25
C ILE A 81 8.23 -7.80 -0.03
N GLN A 82 8.23 -8.57 -1.11
CA GLN A 82 7.64 -8.17 -2.39
C GLN A 82 6.11 -7.94 -2.26
N ALA A 83 5.41 -8.84 -1.56
CA ALA A 83 3.97 -8.68 -1.29
C ALA A 83 3.69 -7.37 -0.51
N LEU A 84 4.47 -7.09 0.55
CA LEU A 84 4.34 -5.85 1.32
C LEU A 84 4.57 -4.60 0.45
N GLN A 85 5.52 -4.65 -0.51
CA GLN A 85 5.76 -3.56 -1.45
C GLN A 85 4.61 -3.39 -2.45
N GLN A 86 4.04 -4.49 -2.95
CA GLN A 86 2.88 -4.44 -3.85
C GLN A 86 1.65 -3.86 -3.15
N GLU A 87 1.35 -4.30 -1.92
CA GLU A 87 0.27 -3.74 -1.11
C GLU A 87 0.44 -2.23 -0.89
N ALA A 88 1.68 -1.76 -0.72
CA ALA A 88 1.96 -0.33 -0.59
C ALA A 88 1.62 0.44 -1.87
N SER A 89 2.03 -0.09 -3.02
CA SER A 89 1.72 0.51 -4.32
C SER A 89 0.21 0.57 -4.56
N VAL A 90 -0.52 -0.51 -4.28
CA VAL A 90 -1.99 -0.55 -4.43
C VAL A 90 -2.68 0.45 -3.49
N ALA A 91 -2.23 0.52 -2.23
CA ALA A 91 -2.79 1.44 -1.23
C ALA A 91 -2.54 2.92 -1.55
N VAL A 92 -1.54 3.23 -2.38
CA VAL A 92 -1.31 4.59 -2.89
C VAL A 92 -2.28 4.94 -4.02
N VAL A 93 -2.53 4.00 -4.94
CA VAL A 93 -3.36 4.22 -6.15
C VAL A 93 -4.86 4.24 -5.83
N ALA A 94 -5.34 3.36 -4.95
CA ALA A 94 -6.76 3.25 -4.62
C ALA A 94 -7.44 4.58 -4.17
N PRO A 95 -6.88 5.37 -3.24
CA PRO A 95 -7.50 6.62 -2.82
C PRO A 95 -7.47 7.69 -3.91
N ASP A 96 -6.46 7.72 -4.78
CA ASP A 96 -6.36 8.68 -5.88
C ASP A 96 -7.44 8.44 -6.94
N VAL A 97 -7.66 7.17 -7.30
CA VAL A 97 -8.74 6.75 -8.21
C VAL A 97 -10.12 7.12 -7.64
N GLN A 98 -10.35 6.92 -6.34
CA GLN A 98 -11.61 7.30 -5.70
C GLN A 98 -11.84 8.82 -5.67
N LEU A 99 -10.79 9.60 -5.40
CA LEU A 99 -10.87 11.06 -5.41
C LEU A 99 -11.16 11.58 -6.81
N ARG A 100 -10.49 11.04 -7.83
CA ARG A 100 -10.73 11.37 -9.23
C ARG A 100 -12.17 11.06 -9.65
N LYS A 101 -12.67 9.87 -9.32
CA LYS A 101 -14.06 9.47 -9.62
C LYS A 101 -15.07 10.44 -9.00
N LYS A 102 -14.90 10.81 -7.73
CA LYS A 102 -15.77 11.78 -7.06
C LYS A 102 -15.70 13.18 -7.69
N ALA A 103 -14.54 13.60 -8.18
CA ALA A 103 -14.41 14.87 -8.88
C ALA A 103 -15.14 14.85 -10.22
N GLU A 104 -14.99 13.77 -11.00
CA GLU A 104 -15.69 13.56 -12.27
C GLU A 104 -17.22 13.52 -12.08
N GLU A 105 -17.72 12.77 -11.09
CA GLU A 105 -19.14 12.71 -10.74
C GLU A 105 -19.71 14.10 -10.39
N LYS A 106 -18.97 14.91 -9.62
CA LYS A 106 -19.39 16.28 -9.28
C LYS A 106 -19.43 17.21 -10.48
N VAL A 107 -18.45 17.10 -11.38
CA VAL A 107 -18.40 17.93 -12.60
C VAL A 107 -19.56 17.56 -13.53
N LEU A 108 -19.84 16.26 -13.70
CA LEU A 108 -20.98 15.78 -14.48
C LEU A 108 -22.32 16.28 -13.92
N ALA A 109 -22.53 16.12 -12.61
CA ALA A 109 -23.77 16.58 -11.97
C ALA A 109 -23.98 18.10 -12.11
N LYS A 110 -22.89 18.88 -12.05
CA LYS A 110 -22.97 20.33 -12.32
C LYS A 110 -23.36 20.60 -13.76
N HIS A 111 -22.73 19.94 -14.72
CA HIS A 111 -23.01 20.15 -16.13
C HIS A 111 -24.45 19.78 -16.50
N GLU A 112 -24.96 18.66 -15.98
CA GLU A 112 -26.34 18.23 -16.18
C GLU A 112 -27.36 19.25 -15.62
N LYS A 113 -27.04 19.85 -14.46
CA LYS A 113 -27.84 20.94 -13.89
C LYS A 113 -27.81 22.19 -14.76
N ASP A 114 -26.62 22.62 -15.19
CA ASP A 114 -26.45 23.82 -16.02
C ASP A 114 -27.18 23.66 -17.37
N VAL A 115 -27.14 22.48 -17.97
CA VAL A 115 -27.90 22.14 -19.20
C VAL A 115 -29.40 22.21 -18.93
N SER A 116 -29.88 21.55 -17.87
CA SER A 116 -31.31 21.56 -17.50
C SER A 116 -31.83 22.97 -17.25
N GLU A 117 -31.06 23.82 -16.57
CA GLU A 117 -31.41 25.22 -16.34
C GLU A 117 -31.46 26.03 -17.64
N THR A 118 -30.53 25.78 -18.56
CA THR A 118 -30.51 26.43 -19.87
C THR A 118 -31.69 26.00 -20.73
N GLU A 119 -32.03 24.72 -20.75
CA GLU A 119 -33.19 24.19 -21.46
C GLU A 119 -34.51 24.76 -20.92
N ALA A 120 -34.67 24.81 -19.59
CA ALA A 120 -35.83 25.42 -18.95
C ALA A 120 -35.95 26.91 -19.31
N TYR A 121 -34.83 27.63 -19.32
CA TYR A 121 -34.80 29.03 -19.74
C TYR A 121 -35.23 29.20 -21.20
N LEU A 122 -34.73 28.37 -22.12
CA LEU A 122 -35.12 28.43 -23.53
C LEU A 122 -36.60 28.09 -23.75
N LEU A 123 -37.12 27.06 -23.08
CA LEU A 123 -38.53 26.68 -23.17
C LEU A 123 -39.47 27.77 -22.65
N SER A 124 -39.01 28.62 -21.73
CA SER A 124 -39.80 29.75 -21.23
C SER A 124 -40.09 30.81 -22.30
N PHE A 125 -39.25 30.92 -23.34
CA PHE A 125 -39.50 31.82 -24.48
C PHE A 125 -40.45 31.23 -25.52
N SER A 126 -40.66 29.92 -25.53
CA SER A 126 -41.53 29.22 -26.49
C SER A 126 -43.01 29.16 -26.06
N LEU A 127 -43.33 29.67 -24.87
CA LEU A 127 -44.68 29.74 -24.30
C LEU A 127 -45.36 31.11 -24.48
N PHE A 128 -44.73 32.02 -25.23
CA PHE A 128 -45.30 33.28 -25.74
C PHE A 128 -45.49 33.19 -27.26
#